data_AF-A0A9E2R4Y9-F1
#
_entry.id   AF-A0A9E2R4Y9-F1
#
_cell.length_a   1.000
_cell.length_b   1.000
_cell.length_c   1.000
_cell.angle_alpha   90.00
_cell.angle_beta   90.00
_cell.angle_gamma   90.00
#
_symmetry.space_group_name_H-M   'P 1'
#
loop_
_entity.id
_entity.type
_entity.pdbx_description
1 polymer ?
#
loop_
_entity_poly.entity_id
_entity_poly.type
_entity_poly.pdbx_seq_one_letter_code
_entity_poly.pdbx_strand_id
1 'polypeptide(L)' 'ESDGARTLVTSLLNQADSGSVLWDILDENEPAAAAARRLGFTPLRSLTRMRLGPDSVVSQVGPQYAIADPAIG' A
#
# COMPACT_ATOMS: atom_id res chain seq x y z
N GLU A 1 7.77 1.04 -14.99
CA GLU A 1 6.41 0.97 -14.40
C GLU A 1 5.46 1.79 -15.28
N SER A 2 4.26 1.27 -15.54
CA SER A 2 3.34 1.83 -16.52
C SER A 2 2.76 3.16 -16.04
N ASP A 3 2.81 4.18 -16.90
CA ASP A 3 2.34 5.55 -16.65
C ASP A 3 0.86 5.63 -16.21
N GLY A 4 0.08 4.59 -16.53
CA GLY A 4 -1.33 4.46 -16.16
C GLY A 4 -1.57 4.25 -14.67
N ALA A 5 -0.71 3.47 -13.98
CA ALA A 5 -0.88 3.20 -12.55
C ALA A 5 -0.69 4.48 -11.73
N ARG A 6 0.33 5.28 -12.08
CA ARG A 6 0.58 6.58 -11.44
C ARG A 6 -0.57 7.56 -11.70
N THR A 7 -1.04 7.63 -12.95
CA THR A 7 -2.16 8.52 -13.32
C THR A 7 -3.42 8.17 -12.53
N LEU A 8 -3.75 6.89 -12.41
CA LEU A 8 -4.89 6.42 -11.62
C LEU A 8 -4.77 6.83 -10.15
N VAL A 9 -3.61 6.58 -9.52
CA VAL A 9 -3.40 6.92 -8.11
C VAL A 9 -3.51 8.44 -7.89
N THR A 10 -2.88 9.25 -8.75
CA THR A 10 -3.00 10.72 -8.66
C THR A 10 -4.45 11.19 -8.80
N SER A 11 -5.23 10.62 -9.72
CA SER A 11 -6.65 10.93 -9.87
C SER A 11 -7.49 10.54 -8.65
N LEU A 12 -7.14 9.44 -7.98
CA LEU A 12 -7.81 9.03 -6.74
C LEU A 12 -7.47 9.96 -5.57
N LEU A 13 -6.19 10.34 -5.42
CA LEU A 13 -5.75 11.28 -4.39
C LEU A 13 -6.39 12.66 -4.55
N ASN A 14 -6.55 13.13 -5.78
CA ASN A 14 -7.22 14.41 -6.05
C ASN A 14 -8.74 14.38 -5.75
N GLN A 15 -9.36 13.20 -5.72
CA GLN A 15 -10.78 13.00 -5.40
C GLN A 15 -11.04 12.72 -3.91
N ALA A 16 -10.00 12.41 -3.14
CA ALA A 16 -10.12 12.23 -1.71
C ALA A 16 -10.36 13.60 -1.04
N ASP A 17 -11.62 13.92 -0.75
CA ASP A 17 -12.05 15.17 -0.12
C ASP A 17 -11.34 15.40 1.22
N SER A 18 -10.37 16.33 1.27
CA SER A 18 -9.73 17.00 2.44
C SER A 18 -9.32 16.18 3.68
N GLY A 19 -9.58 14.88 3.71
CA GLY A 19 -9.27 13.96 4.77
C GLY A 19 -7.86 13.40 4.62
N SER A 20 -7.28 12.96 5.73
CA SER A 20 -6.01 12.26 5.72
C SER A 20 -6.19 10.90 5.01
N VAL A 21 -5.53 10.73 3.86
CA VAL A 21 -5.43 9.43 3.21
C VAL A 21 -4.34 8.63 3.91
N LEU A 22 -4.69 7.44 4.40
CA LEU A 22 -3.72 6.47 4.89
C LEU A 22 -3.51 5.39 3.82
N TRP A 23 -2.26 5.00 3.65
CA TRP A 23 -1.88 3.93 2.74
C TRP A 23 -1.07 2.91 3.52
N ASP A 24 -1.69 1.76 3.81
CA ASP A 24 -1.04 0.66 4.50
C ASP A 24 -0.19 -0.16 3.51
N ILE A 25 1.13 -0.16 3.73
CA ILE A 25 2.15 -0.83 2.93
C ILE A 25 2.99 -1.69 3.87
N LEU A 26 3.18 -2.96 3.54
CA LEU A 26 4.07 -3.84 4.30
C LEU A 26 5.52 -3.36 4.20
N ASP A 27 6.24 -3.39 5.32
CA ASP A 27 7.62 -2.87 5.42
C ASP A 27 8.56 -3.54 4.40
N GLU A 28 8.30 -4.79 4.02
CA GLU A 28 9.13 -5.54 3.07
C GLU A 28 8.89 -5.14 1.60
N ASN A 29 7.86 -4.34 1.29
CA ASN A 29 7.62 -3.85 -0.08
C ASN A 29 8.28 -2.48 -0.34
N GLU A 30 9.61 -2.50 -0.48
CA GLU A 30 10.40 -1.32 -0.82
C GLU A 30 9.95 -0.61 -2.12
N PRO A 31 9.62 -1.31 -3.24
CA PRO A 31 9.08 -0.66 -4.43
C PRO A 31 7.80 0.15 -4.16
N ALA A 32 6.85 -0.40 -3.39
CA ALA A 32 5.61 0.28 -3.05
C ALA A 32 5.85 1.46 -2.10
N ALA A 33 6.72 1.29 -1.09
CA ALA A 33 7.12 2.38 -0.20
C ALA A 33 7.79 3.53 -0.98
N ALA A 34 8.65 3.21 -1.95
CA ALA A 34 9.27 4.21 -2.82
C ALA A 34 8.25 4.95 -3.70
N ALA A 35 7.24 4.24 -4.23
CA ALA A 35 6.16 4.86 -5.00
C ALA A 35 5.30 5.81 -4.13
N ALA A 36 4.91 5.38 -2.93
CA ALA A 36 4.14 6.20 -2.01
C ALA A 36 4.90 7.47 -1.57
N ARG A 37 6.20 7.35 -1.28
CA ARG A 37 7.07 8.51 -0.98
C ARG A 37 7.11 9.52 -2.12
N ARG A 38 7.16 9.07 -3.38
CA ARG A 38 7.11 9.97 -4.57
C ARG A 38 5.77 10.69 -4.71
N LEU A 39 4.70 10.17 -4.11
CA LEU A 39 3.36 10.77 -4.10
C LEU A 39 3.12 11.67 -2.88
N GLY A 40 4.13 11.87 -2.02
CA GLY A 40 4.07 12.75 -0.85
C GLY A 40 3.63 12.08 0.45
N PHE A 41 3.44 10.76 0.47
CA PHE A 41 3.20 10.03 1.72
C PHE A 41 4.46 9.99 2.58
N THR A 42 4.28 10.05 3.90
CA THR A 42 5.36 9.87 4.88
C THR A 42 5.10 8.62 5.73
N PRO A 43 6.15 7.89 6.15
CA PRO A 43 5.97 6.74 7.03
C PRO A 43 5.35 7.16 8.37
N LEU A 44 4.27 6.49 8.78
CA LEU A 44 3.60 6.76 10.05
C LEU A 44 3.92 5.70 11.12
N ARG A 45 3.96 4.43 10.74
CA ARG A 45 4.28 3.27 11.60
C ARG A 45 4.71 2.07 10.75
N SER A 46 5.43 1.13 11.36
CA SER A 46 5.64 -0.19 10.80
C SER A 46 4.37 -1.04 10.87
N LEU A 47 4.13 -1.85 9.84
CA LEU A 47 3.02 -2.80 9.83
C LEU A 47 3.52 -4.24 10.01
N THR A 48 3.03 -4.92 11.04
CA THR A 48 3.26 -6.35 11.22
C THR A 48 1.98 -7.12 10.94
N ARG A 49 1.97 -7.94 9.89
CA ARG A 49 0.85 -8.84 9.57
C ARG A 49 1.04 -10.18 10.29
N MET A 50 0.08 -10.53 11.14
CA MET A 50 0.08 -11.78 11.91
C MET A 50 -0.94 -12.76 11.33
N ARG A 51 -0.66 -14.07 11.39
CA ARG A 51 -1.54 -15.14 10.90
C ARG A 51 -1.55 -16.29 11.90
N LEU A 52 -2.72 -16.91 12.12
CA LEU A 52 -2.87 -18.13 12.90
C LEU A 52 -3.42 -19.24 12.00
N GLY A 53 -2.67 -20.32 11.80
CA GLY A 53 -3.04 -21.47 10.95
C GLY A 53 -1.98 -21.83 9.90
N PRO A 54 -2.28 -22.66 8.88
CA PRO A 54 -1.37 -23.01 7.77
C PRO A 54 -1.38 -21.96 6.65
N ASP A 55 -0.26 -21.77 5.94
CA ASP A 55 -0.17 -20.82 4.81
C ASP A 55 -1.18 -21.23 3.74
N SER A 56 -2.25 -20.45 3.59
CA SER A 56 -3.27 -20.71 2.59
C SER A 56 -2.87 -20.15 1.22
N VAL A 57 -1.98 -19.15 1.17
CA VAL A 57 -1.43 -18.54 -0.04
C VAL A 57 -0.01 -18.08 0.25
N VAL A 58 0.96 -18.44 -0.60
CA VAL A 58 2.28 -17.81 -0.58
C VAL A 58 2.10 -16.37 -1.01
N SER A 59 2.05 -15.44 -0.04
CA SER A 59 1.96 -14.02 -0.36
C SER A 59 3.24 -13.60 -1.06
N GLN A 60 3.15 -13.33 -2.36
CA GLN A 60 4.24 -12.68 -3.06
C GLN A 60 4.20 -11.20 -2.69
N VAL A 61 5.07 -10.80 -1.76
CA VAL A 61 5.12 -9.42 -1.27
C VAL A 61 5.51 -8.44 -2.38
N GLY A 62 6.34 -8.87 -3.34
CA GLY A 62 6.79 -8.06 -4.47
C GLY A 62 5.65 -7.37 -5.27
N PRO A 63 4.62 -8.10 -5.74
CA PRO A 63 3.48 -7.49 -6.43
C PRO A 63 2.44 -6.80 -5.53
N GLN A 64 2.56 -6.83 -4.20
CA GLN A 64 1.53 -6.30 -3.30
C GLN A 64 1.78 -4.84 -2.90
N TYR A 65 1.28 -3.89 -3.69
CA TYR A 65 1.52 -2.46 -3.46
C TYR A 65 0.74 -1.84 -2.29
N ALA A 66 -0.29 -2.51 -1.78
CA ALA A 66 -1.12 -2.03 -0.67
C ALA A 66 -1.88 -3.17 0.02
N ILE A 67 -2.38 -2.88 1.22
CA ILE A 67 -3.44 -3.62 1.92
C ILE A 67 -4.75 -2.84 1.69
N ALA A 68 -5.84 -3.52 1.30
CA ALA A 68 -7.10 -2.85 0.99
C ALA A 68 -7.77 -2.26 2.25
N ASP A 69 -7.79 -3.04 3.33
CA ASP A 69 -8.11 -2.59 4.68
C ASP A 69 -7.46 -3.60 5.67
N PRO A 70 -6.74 -3.13 6.71
CA PRO A 70 -6.12 -4.00 7.72
C PRO A 70 -7.06 -5.06 8.31
N ALA A 71 -8.36 -4.78 8.38
CA ALA A 71 -9.38 -5.70 8.88
C ALA A 71 -9.74 -6.82 7.89
N ILE A 72 -9.59 -6.61 6.58
CA ILE A 72 -10.08 -7.54 5.55
C ILE A 72 -8.98 -8.18 4.69
N GLY A 73 -7.75 -7.64 4.71
CA GLY A 73 -6.63 -8.27 4.00
C GLY A 73 -6.09 -7.46 2.83
#